data_AF-A0A1T4Y192-F1
#
_entry.id   AF-A0A1T4Y192-F1
#
_cell.length_a   1.000
_cell.length_b   1.000
_cell.length_c   1.000
_cell.angle_alpha   90.00
_cell.angle_beta   90.00
_cell.angle_gamma   90.00
#
_symmetry.space_group_name_H-M   'P 1'
#
loop_
_entity.id
_entity.type
_entity.pdbx_description
1 polymer ?
#
loop_
_entity_poly.entity_id
_entity_poly.type
_entity_poly.pdbx_seq_one_letter_code
_entity_poly.pdbx_strand_id
1 'polypeptide(L)'
;MKKLFTSMLCVFIAIPLLLTVWGFALPAQYSNTFVGELPAKRALLAAESDKPRLILVGGSAAAFGVDSALLARELPDYQPVNFGLYAALGTRVMLDLSIKELRPGDLVVIMPEQQRQALSDTVGADAFWQAVDGNFSALACLHARDFGPLLGAFPRFAGAKFRYFLTGAPSPDGVYRRGSFNAVGDVVNPLCSANILPDGYDTTMPVRFDPSMLDIDFRDALNAYTAQAESVGAVVLYHFPPMNVLAVANAEDIDTYADYLQSQLTAPMAGDPHTCVMDAGWFYDTNFHLNVSGKTVFTRQLIRDLKAVRGDTSSTEIALPAMPARRIQTDTEAANNSDAAYFTWESDRLVVNAAGRGRRTLTVPGEVDGRPVTALTSDTFAGCSTLEKLTIQQNITALPDGLFAKCSALQEITLTQPDPARLSVGQALLDGAPAFCRIRVPAASYTSYCLSYAWSPYAETFVH
;
A
#
# COMPACT_ATOMS: atom_id res chain seq x y z
N MET A 1 12.59 39.94 -29.40
CA MET A 1 12.01 40.00 -28.04
C MET A 1 10.50 39.87 -28.02
N LYS A 2 9.68 40.78 -28.60
CA LYS A 2 8.20 40.65 -28.58
C LYS A 2 7.67 39.30 -29.07
N LYS A 3 8.12 38.79 -30.24
CA LYS A 3 7.71 37.46 -30.74
C LYS A 3 8.11 36.28 -29.83
N LEU A 4 9.26 36.37 -29.16
CA LEU A 4 9.72 35.34 -28.21
C LEU A 4 8.88 35.37 -26.93
N PHE A 5 8.57 36.56 -26.42
CA PHE A 5 7.66 36.75 -25.28
C PHE A 5 6.23 36.28 -25.60
N THR A 6 5.70 36.60 -26.78
CA THR A 6 4.38 36.11 -27.22
C THR A 6 4.38 34.59 -27.39
N SER A 7 5.43 33.99 -27.97
CA SER A 7 5.52 32.54 -28.14
C SER A 7 5.65 31.80 -26.80
N MET A 8 6.43 32.33 -25.86
CA MET A 8 6.51 31.76 -24.51
C MET A 8 5.18 31.88 -23.78
N LEU A 9 4.51 33.03 -23.85
CA LEU A 9 3.19 33.23 -23.24
C LEU A 9 2.13 32.29 -23.82
N CYS A 10 2.15 32.04 -25.13
CA CYS A 10 1.27 31.04 -25.76
C CYS A 10 1.53 29.63 -25.23
N VAL A 11 2.79 29.22 -25.03
CA VAL A 11 3.15 27.91 -24.46
C VAL A 11 2.71 27.82 -22.99
N PHE A 12 2.90 28.89 -22.21
CA PHE A 12 2.46 28.98 -20.81
C PHE A 12 0.95 28.83 -20.63
N ILE A 13 0.15 29.19 -21.64
CA ILE A 13 -1.32 29.02 -21.62
C ILE A 13 -1.73 27.69 -22.24
N ALA A 14 -1.09 27.30 -23.35
CA ALA A 14 -1.46 26.11 -24.10
C ALA A 14 -1.18 24.81 -23.34
N ILE A 15 -0.05 24.70 -22.61
CA ILE A 15 0.28 23.48 -21.88
C ILE A 15 -0.75 23.20 -20.76
N PRO A 16 -1.07 24.16 -19.85
CA PRO A 16 -2.11 23.92 -18.86
C PRO A 16 -3.48 23.60 -19.47
N LEU A 17 -3.84 24.27 -20.58
CA LEU A 17 -5.10 23.98 -21.28
C LEU A 17 -5.12 22.55 -21.86
N LEU A 18 -4.01 22.09 -22.45
CA LEU A 18 -3.91 20.72 -22.96
C LEU A 18 -4.00 19.71 -21.81
N LEU A 19 -3.30 19.94 -20.70
CA LEU A 19 -3.35 19.07 -19.53
C LEU A 19 -4.74 19.02 -18.91
N THR A 20 -5.47 20.14 -18.85
CA THR A 20 -6.85 20.15 -18.35
C THR A 20 -7.79 19.38 -19.27
N VAL A 21 -7.65 19.52 -20.60
CA VAL A 21 -8.40 18.71 -21.56
C VAL A 21 -8.09 17.22 -21.37
N TRP A 22 -6.81 16.85 -21.26
CA TRP A 22 -6.43 15.45 -21.07
C TRP A 22 -6.93 14.88 -19.74
N GLY A 23 -6.81 15.64 -18.65
CA GLY A 23 -7.25 15.20 -17.32
C GLY A 23 -8.77 15.08 -17.20
N PHE A 24 -9.52 16.08 -17.67
CA PHE A 24 -10.96 16.20 -17.37
C PHE A 24 -11.89 15.84 -18.53
N ALA A 25 -11.48 16.04 -19.78
CA ALA A 25 -12.37 15.83 -20.94
C ALA A 25 -12.23 14.44 -21.59
N LEU A 26 -11.09 13.78 -21.43
CA LEU A 26 -10.91 12.41 -21.92
C LEU A 26 -11.71 11.40 -21.09
N PRO A 27 -12.19 10.29 -21.69
CA PRO A 27 -12.84 9.20 -20.95
C PRO A 27 -11.95 8.65 -19.85
N ALA A 28 -12.57 8.12 -18.80
CA ALA A 28 -11.83 7.47 -17.73
C ALA A 28 -10.99 6.29 -18.26
N GLN A 29 -9.74 6.23 -17.84
CA GLN A 29 -8.76 5.20 -18.19
C GLN A 29 -8.47 4.28 -17.01
N TYR A 30 -8.65 4.75 -15.77
CA TYR A 30 -8.29 3.98 -14.57
C TYR A 30 -9.45 3.17 -13.98
N SER A 31 -10.63 3.12 -14.61
CA SER A 31 -11.83 2.48 -14.05
C SER A 31 -11.68 0.98 -13.75
N ASN A 32 -10.77 0.27 -14.43
CA ASN A 32 -10.54 -1.17 -14.18
C ASN A 32 -9.40 -1.44 -13.18
N THR A 33 -8.65 -0.42 -12.77
CA THR A 33 -7.57 -0.59 -11.77
C THR A 33 -8.13 -0.75 -10.36
N PHE A 34 -7.29 -1.11 -9.41
CA PHE A 34 -7.68 -1.28 -8.02
C PHE A 34 -8.32 0.00 -7.44
N VAL A 35 -7.72 1.16 -7.67
CA VAL A 35 -8.24 2.46 -7.20
C VAL A 35 -9.51 2.91 -7.93
N GLY A 36 -9.78 2.37 -9.13
CA GLY A 36 -11.03 2.57 -9.87
C GLY A 36 -12.28 2.03 -9.16
N GLU A 37 -12.12 1.35 -8.03
CA GLU A 37 -13.21 0.94 -7.14
C GLU A 37 -13.76 2.09 -6.29
N LEU A 38 -13.03 3.20 -6.12
CA LEU A 38 -13.44 4.30 -5.24
C LEU A 38 -14.87 4.82 -5.52
N PRO A 39 -15.30 5.06 -6.78
CA PRO A 39 -16.67 5.50 -7.05
C PRO A 39 -17.74 4.50 -6.58
N ALA A 40 -17.46 3.19 -6.68
CA ALA A 40 -18.40 2.15 -6.23
C ALA A 40 -18.45 2.05 -4.70
N LYS A 41 -17.31 2.18 -4.01
CA LYS A 41 -17.27 2.29 -2.54
C LYS A 41 -18.03 3.50 -2.03
N ARG A 42 -17.92 4.66 -2.69
CA ARG A 42 -18.70 5.85 -2.34
C ARG A 42 -20.20 5.66 -2.59
N ALA A 43 -20.57 4.99 -3.68
CA ALA A 43 -21.97 4.66 -3.94
C ALA A 43 -22.52 3.67 -2.89
N LEU A 44 -21.74 2.67 -2.49
CA LEU A 44 -22.09 1.73 -1.41
C LEU A 44 -22.29 2.46 -0.08
N LEU A 45 -21.39 3.40 0.25
CA LEU A 45 -21.53 4.21 1.46
C LEU A 45 -22.78 5.09 1.40
N ALA A 46 -23.06 5.75 0.27
CA ALA A 46 -24.23 6.62 0.12
C ALA A 46 -25.57 5.86 0.02
N ALA A 47 -25.54 4.54 -0.25
CA ALA A 47 -26.74 3.74 -0.44
C ALA A 47 -27.72 3.82 0.74
N GLU A 48 -29.01 3.70 0.45
CA GLU A 48 -30.03 3.56 1.48
C GLU A 48 -29.86 2.23 2.22
N SER A 49 -30.14 2.25 3.53
CA SER A 49 -30.08 1.06 4.39
C SER A 49 -31.24 1.13 5.36
N ASP A 50 -31.94 0.01 5.53
CA ASP A 50 -33.00 -0.17 6.52
C ASP A 50 -32.45 -0.45 7.92
N LYS A 51 -31.15 -0.75 8.01
CA LYS A 51 -30.40 -0.98 9.24
C LYS A 51 -29.32 0.07 9.46
N PRO A 52 -28.91 0.34 10.71
CA PRO A 52 -27.64 1.01 10.97
C PRO A 52 -26.49 0.35 10.22
N ARG A 53 -25.49 1.12 9.78
CA ARG A 53 -24.37 0.55 9.00
C ARG A 53 -23.19 0.24 9.91
N LEU A 54 -22.48 -0.85 9.61
CA LEU A 54 -21.15 -1.14 10.16
C LEU A 54 -20.12 -0.76 9.09
N ILE A 55 -19.52 0.41 9.23
CA ILE A 55 -18.64 1.01 8.22
C ILE A 55 -17.19 0.75 8.60
N LEU A 56 -16.46 0.00 7.77
CA LEU A 56 -15.03 -0.25 7.94
C LEU A 56 -14.25 0.83 7.19
N VAL A 57 -13.51 1.68 7.90
CA VAL A 57 -12.68 2.74 7.31
C VAL A 57 -11.20 2.42 7.51
N GLY A 58 -10.44 2.31 6.44
CA GLY A 58 -9.03 1.96 6.49
C GLY A 58 -8.40 1.87 5.10
N GLY A 59 -7.17 1.37 5.03
CA GLY A 59 -6.50 1.09 3.77
C GLY A 59 -6.93 -0.25 3.14
N SER A 60 -6.01 -0.89 2.44
CA SER A 60 -6.22 -2.19 1.81
C SER A 60 -6.32 -3.34 2.81
N ALA A 61 -5.78 -3.22 4.03
CA ALA A 61 -5.95 -4.24 5.06
C ALA A 61 -7.43 -4.47 5.42
N ALA A 62 -8.26 -3.42 5.44
CA ALA A 62 -9.71 -3.57 5.61
C ALA A 62 -10.36 -4.26 4.39
N ALA A 63 -9.94 -3.90 3.18
CA ALA A 63 -10.46 -4.49 1.93
C ALA A 63 -10.13 -5.99 1.80
N PHE A 64 -8.91 -6.39 2.14
CA PHE A 64 -8.42 -7.77 2.08
C PHE A 64 -8.72 -8.58 3.34
N GLY A 65 -8.85 -7.92 4.50
CA GLY A 65 -8.84 -8.58 5.80
C GLY A 65 -10.20 -8.97 6.33
N VAL A 66 -11.28 -8.35 5.84
CA VAL A 66 -12.62 -8.54 6.41
C VAL A 66 -13.57 -9.26 5.43
N ASP A 67 -14.39 -10.14 5.99
CA ASP A 67 -15.52 -10.81 5.33
C ASP A 67 -16.83 -10.15 5.77
N SER A 68 -17.35 -9.27 4.91
CA SER A 68 -18.58 -8.52 5.21
C SER A 68 -19.82 -9.42 5.24
N ALA A 69 -19.82 -10.57 4.56
CA ALA A 69 -20.94 -11.50 4.64
C ALA A 69 -20.98 -12.19 6.01
N LEU A 70 -19.81 -12.52 6.57
CA LEU A 70 -19.68 -13.06 7.91
C LEU A 70 -20.06 -12.02 8.98
N LEU A 71 -19.66 -10.76 8.81
CA LEU A 71 -20.14 -9.66 9.66
C LEU A 71 -21.67 -9.55 9.65
N ALA A 72 -22.30 -9.54 8.47
CA ALA A 72 -23.75 -9.43 8.34
C ALA A 72 -24.50 -10.60 9.01
N ARG A 73 -23.90 -11.80 8.99
CA ARG A 73 -24.47 -13.00 9.63
C ARG A 73 -24.42 -12.92 11.15
N GLU A 74 -23.30 -12.48 11.71
CA GLU A 74 -23.02 -12.56 13.15
C GLU A 74 -23.40 -11.28 13.90
N LEU A 75 -23.60 -10.18 13.17
CA LEU A 75 -24.08 -8.89 13.66
C LEU A 75 -25.31 -8.47 12.82
N PRO A 76 -26.44 -9.19 12.90
CA PRO A 76 -27.58 -9.03 12.00
C PRO A 76 -28.29 -7.68 12.10
N ASP A 77 -28.02 -6.92 13.17
CA ASP A 77 -28.53 -5.55 13.38
C ASP A 77 -27.88 -4.52 12.45
N TYR A 78 -26.75 -4.86 11.83
CA TYR A 78 -25.99 -3.94 10.99
C TYR A 78 -25.96 -4.37 9.53
N GLN A 79 -25.89 -3.37 8.65
CA GLN A 79 -25.51 -3.55 7.25
C GLN A 79 -24.01 -3.24 7.10
N PRO A 80 -23.14 -4.22 6.80
CA PRO A 80 -21.72 -3.96 6.61
C PRO A 80 -21.46 -3.13 5.35
N VAL A 81 -20.52 -2.20 5.45
CA VAL A 81 -19.98 -1.38 4.36
C VAL A 81 -18.47 -1.41 4.47
N ASN A 82 -17.81 -2.17 3.60
CA ASN A 82 -16.35 -2.17 3.56
C ASN A 82 -15.85 -0.97 2.74
N PHE A 83 -15.54 0.11 3.46
CA PHE A 83 -15.01 1.34 2.92
C PHE A 83 -13.47 1.39 3.00
N GLY A 84 -12.79 0.25 3.12
CA GLY A 84 -11.34 0.15 2.95
C GLY A 84 -10.94 0.10 1.48
N LEU A 85 -9.86 0.76 1.05
CA LEU A 85 -9.42 0.69 -0.35
C LEU A 85 -7.93 0.49 -0.52
N TYR A 86 -7.13 1.56 -0.53
CA TYR A 86 -5.71 1.50 -0.88
C TYR A 86 -4.92 2.40 0.07
N ALA A 87 -3.95 1.83 0.78
CA ALA A 87 -3.16 2.56 1.76
C ALA A 87 -2.46 3.80 1.17
N ALA A 88 -2.03 3.72 -0.10
CA ALA A 88 -1.39 4.84 -0.78
C ALA A 88 -2.33 6.04 -0.99
N LEU A 89 -3.66 5.89 -1.00
CA LEU A 89 -4.57 7.04 -1.00
C LEU A 89 -4.43 7.88 0.29
N GLY A 90 -4.08 7.22 1.40
CA GLY A 90 -4.02 7.78 2.73
C GLY A 90 -5.31 7.51 3.52
N THR A 91 -5.19 7.03 4.76
CA THR A 91 -6.34 6.80 5.64
C THR A 91 -7.13 8.09 5.88
N ARG A 92 -6.44 9.24 5.92
CA ARG A 92 -7.07 10.55 6.05
C ARG A 92 -8.10 10.82 4.98
N VAL A 93 -7.78 10.52 3.72
CA VAL A 93 -8.71 10.67 2.60
C VAL A 93 -9.95 9.81 2.79
N MET A 94 -9.80 8.59 3.31
CA MET A 94 -10.94 7.71 3.56
C MET A 94 -11.87 8.27 4.64
N LEU A 95 -11.33 8.91 5.68
CA LEU A 95 -12.11 9.63 6.69
C LEU A 95 -12.86 10.83 6.08
N ASP A 96 -12.19 11.65 5.29
CA ASP A 96 -12.78 12.84 4.67
C ASP A 96 -13.90 12.49 3.68
N LEU A 97 -13.76 11.36 2.99
CA LEU A 97 -14.76 10.85 2.06
C LEU A 97 -15.97 10.24 2.75
N SER A 98 -15.84 9.75 3.99
CA SER A 98 -16.94 9.10 4.72
C SER A 98 -17.72 10.03 5.62
N ILE A 99 -17.10 11.08 6.15
CA ILE A 99 -17.67 11.84 7.29
C ILE A 99 -19.03 12.48 6.99
N LYS A 100 -19.24 13.00 5.77
CA LYS A 100 -20.52 13.63 5.37
C LYS A 100 -21.63 12.63 5.07
N GLU A 101 -21.29 11.35 4.94
CA GLU A 101 -22.24 10.29 4.64
C GLU A 101 -22.73 9.57 5.91
N LEU A 102 -22.17 9.88 7.08
CA LEU A 102 -22.55 9.26 8.36
C LEU A 102 -23.97 9.63 8.77
N ARG A 103 -24.64 8.69 9.42
CA ARG A 103 -26.04 8.74 9.84
C ARG A 103 -26.17 8.30 11.30
N PRO A 104 -27.25 8.70 12.00
CA PRO A 104 -27.52 8.21 13.35
C PRO A 104 -27.53 6.68 13.41
N GLY A 105 -26.84 6.12 14.40
CA GLY A 105 -26.75 4.69 14.65
C GLY A 105 -25.62 3.96 13.93
N ASP A 106 -24.94 4.60 12.96
CA ASP A 106 -23.78 3.98 12.31
C ASP A 106 -22.71 3.60 13.35
N LEU A 107 -22.09 2.44 13.12
CA LEU A 107 -20.90 2.00 13.82
C LEU A 107 -19.72 2.05 12.84
N VAL A 108 -18.79 2.97 13.07
CA VAL A 108 -17.58 3.13 12.27
C VAL A 108 -16.42 2.43 12.97
N VAL A 109 -15.72 1.56 12.25
CA VAL A 109 -14.48 0.93 12.73
C VAL A 109 -13.33 1.46 11.89
N ILE A 110 -12.48 2.28 12.50
CA ILE A 110 -11.27 2.84 11.89
C ILE A 110 -10.12 1.85 12.14
N MET A 111 -9.52 1.35 11.06
CA MET A 111 -8.43 0.36 11.09
C MET A 111 -7.33 0.70 10.07
N PRO A 112 -6.55 1.78 10.28
CA PRO A 112 -5.38 2.07 9.46
C PRO A 112 -4.38 0.92 9.56
N GLU A 113 -3.62 0.66 8.50
CA GLU A 113 -2.49 -0.24 8.63
C GLU A 113 -1.46 0.29 9.64
N GLN A 114 -0.78 -0.59 10.39
CA GLN A 114 0.25 -0.22 11.37
C GLN A 114 1.57 0.14 10.67
N GLN A 115 1.53 1.23 9.90
CA GLN A 115 2.60 1.74 9.06
C GLN A 115 2.52 3.26 8.97
N ARG A 116 3.69 3.91 8.91
CA ARG A 116 3.81 5.39 9.00
C ARG A 116 2.94 6.12 7.97
N GLN A 117 2.84 5.61 6.75
CA GLN A 117 2.03 6.24 5.70
C GLN A 117 0.52 6.18 5.98
N ALA A 118 0.03 5.07 6.55
CA ALA A 118 -1.40 4.93 6.87
C ALA A 118 -1.78 5.69 8.15
N LEU A 119 -0.80 5.97 9.01
CA LEU A 119 -0.92 6.73 10.25
C LEU A 119 -0.46 8.20 10.11
N SER A 120 -0.49 8.75 8.89
CA SER A 120 -0.12 10.15 8.59
C SER A 120 -1.23 10.96 7.90
N ASP A 121 -1.13 12.30 7.93
CA ASP A 121 -2.00 13.22 7.18
C ASP A 121 -1.68 13.25 5.67
N THR A 122 -0.98 12.22 5.15
CA THR A 122 -0.55 12.19 3.74
C THR A 122 -1.71 11.87 2.81
N VAL A 123 -1.83 12.67 1.73
CA VAL A 123 -2.70 12.38 0.58
C VAL A 123 -1.83 11.84 -0.56
N GLY A 124 -2.09 10.61 -0.99
CA GLY A 124 -1.44 10.07 -2.19
C GLY A 124 -2.01 10.69 -3.45
N ALA A 125 -1.51 11.88 -3.81
CA ALA A 125 -2.03 12.69 -4.91
C ALA A 125 -2.15 11.92 -6.23
N ASP A 126 -1.17 11.07 -6.55
CA ASP A 126 -1.19 10.21 -7.74
C ASP A 126 -2.31 9.17 -7.71
N ALA A 127 -2.39 8.40 -6.63
CA ALA A 127 -3.44 7.41 -6.44
C ALA A 127 -4.82 8.07 -6.42
N PHE A 128 -4.93 9.26 -5.81
CA PHE A 128 -6.17 10.02 -5.73
C PHE A 128 -6.65 10.46 -7.11
N TRP A 129 -5.79 11.05 -7.95
CA TRP A 129 -6.16 11.42 -9.32
C TRP A 129 -6.64 10.22 -10.14
N GLN A 130 -5.97 9.07 -10.00
CA GLN A 130 -6.39 7.84 -10.66
C GLN A 130 -7.75 7.35 -10.14
N ALA A 131 -8.00 7.44 -8.83
CA ALA A 131 -9.24 6.99 -8.19
C ALA A 131 -10.46 7.83 -8.59
N VAL A 132 -10.28 9.13 -8.83
CA VAL A 132 -11.35 10.06 -9.21
C VAL A 132 -11.51 10.23 -10.72
N ASP A 133 -10.76 9.47 -11.52
CA ASP A 133 -10.80 9.56 -12.97
C ASP A 133 -12.21 9.26 -13.53
N GLY A 134 -12.83 10.27 -14.13
CA GLY A 134 -14.21 10.22 -14.64
C GLY A 134 -15.30 10.50 -13.61
N ASN A 135 -14.97 10.61 -12.31
CA ASN A 135 -15.88 11.07 -11.27
C ASN A 135 -15.16 11.96 -10.25
N PHE A 136 -15.12 13.25 -10.56
CA PHE A 136 -14.39 14.25 -9.78
C PHE A 136 -15.12 14.77 -8.54
N SER A 137 -16.29 14.23 -8.20
CA SER A 137 -17.08 14.70 -7.05
C SER A 137 -16.36 14.52 -5.70
N ALA A 138 -15.42 13.58 -5.61
CA ALA A 138 -14.59 13.35 -4.44
C ALA A 138 -13.63 14.52 -4.13
N LEU A 139 -13.34 15.40 -5.10
CA LEU A 139 -12.53 16.60 -4.87
C LEU A 139 -13.18 17.56 -3.85
N ALA A 140 -14.50 17.50 -3.68
CA ALA A 140 -15.23 18.34 -2.74
C ALA A 140 -15.06 17.93 -1.27
N CYS A 141 -14.42 16.78 -1.01
CA CYS A 141 -14.09 16.32 0.35
C CYS A 141 -12.70 16.77 0.81
N LEU A 142 -11.87 17.30 -0.09
CA LEU A 142 -10.49 17.67 0.22
C LEU A 142 -10.39 19.02 0.92
N HIS A 143 -9.33 19.17 1.70
CA HIS A 143 -8.93 20.40 2.36
C HIS A 143 -8.10 21.30 1.44
N ALA A 144 -8.06 22.60 1.77
CA ALA A 144 -7.28 23.58 1.00
C ALA A 144 -5.78 23.20 0.87
N ARG A 145 -5.22 22.53 1.88
CA ARG A 145 -3.83 22.08 1.90
C ARG A 145 -3.53 20.96 0.90
N ASP A 146 -4.54 20.21 0.47
CA ASP A 146 -4.37 19.05 -0.41
C ASP A 146 -4.19 19.46 -1.88
N PHE A 147 -4.66 20.65 -2.25
CA PHE A 147 -4.60 21.13 -3.63
C PHE A 147 -3.17 21.38 -4.10
N GLY A 148 -2.22 21.72 -3.22
CA GLY A 148 -0.82 21.89 -3.59
C GLY A 148 -0.20 20.60 -4.15
N PRO A 149 -0.15 19.51 -3.37
CA PRO A 149 0.30 18.20 -3.83
C PRO A 149 -0.48 17.69 -5.06
N LEU A 150 -1.81 17.86 -5.09
CA LEU A 150 -2.64 17.45 -6.23
C LEU A 150 -2.31 18.22 -7.51
N LEU A 151 -2.15 19.54 -7.45
CA LEU A 151 -1.74 20.33 -8.61
C LEU A 151 -0.34 19.92 -9.10
N GLY A 152 0.57 19.58 -8.19
CA GLY A 152 1.88 19.03 -8.52
C GLY A 152 1.81 17.68 -9.24
N ALA A 153 0.86 16.82 -8.87
CA ALA A 153 0.67 15.50 -9.48
C ALA A 153 -0.16 15.51 -10.78
N PHE A 154 -0.97 16.55 -11.00
CA PHE A 154 -1.94 16.59 -12.10
C PHE A 154 -1.32 16.45 -13.52
N PRO A 155 -0.20 17.11 -13.87
CA PRO A 155 0.40 16.96 -15.20
C PRO A 155 0.75 15.51 -15.54
N ARG A 156 1.22 14.75 -14.55
CA ARG A 156 1.58 13.34 -14.70
C ARG A 156 0.35 12.48 -14.94
N PHE A 157 -0.68 12.66 -14.13
CA PHE A 157 -1.96 11.98 -14.32
C PHE A 157 -2.54 12.26 -15.72
N ALA A 158 -2.62 13.53 -16.11
CA ALA A 158 -3.17 13.93 -17.40
C ALA A 158 -2.36 13.37 -18.58
N GLY A 159 -1.03 13.41 -18.50
CA GLY A 159 -0.16 12.82 -19.53
C GLY A 159 -0.29 11.29 -19.62
N ALA A 160 -0.33 10.59 -18.49
CA ALA A 160 -0.53 9.15 -18.47
C ALA A 160 -1.91 8.75 -19.00
N LYS A 161 -2.96 9.49 -18.62
CA LYS A 161 -4.33 9.32 -19.12
C LYS A 161 -4.40 9.50 -20.63
N PHE A 162 -3.78 10.54 -21.18
CA PHE A 162 -3.71 10.75 -22.63
C PHE A 162 -2.97 9.60 -23.35
N ARG A 163 -1.85 9.13 -22.77
CA ARG A 163 -1.13 7.96 -23.31
C ARG A 163 -2.04 6.74 -23.37
N TYR A 164 -2.72 6.40 -22.27
CA TYR A 164 -3.64 5.26 -22.23
C TYR A 164 -4.84 5.44 -23.16
N PHE A 165 -5.34 6.66 -23.34
CA PHE A 165 -6.35 6.94 -24.34
C PHE A 165 -5.89 6.57 -25.77
N LEU A 166 -4.59 6.74 -26.08
CA LEU A 166 -4.01 6.36 -27.37
C LEU A 166 -3.64 4.87 -27.47
N THR A 167 -3.19 4.26 -26.37
CA THR A 167 -2.61 2.90 -26.37
C THR A 167 -3.55 1.82 -25.84
N GLY A 168 -4.71 2.19 -25.31
CA GLY A 168 -5.59 1.33 -24.53
C GLY A 168 -5.43 1.53 -23.03
N ALA A 169 -6.55 1.46 -22.32
CA ALA A 169 -6.62 1.57 -20.87
C ALA A 169 -5.88 0.41 -20.17
N PRO A 170 -5.28 0.65 -18.99
CA PRO A 170 -4.68 -0.42 -18.20
C PRO A 170 -5.73 -1.50 -17.84
N SER A 171 -5.38 -2.76 -18.12
CA SER A 171 -6.15 -3.93 -17.72
C SER A 171 -5.25 -4.83 -16.87
N PRO A 172 -5.04 -4.51 -15.58
CA PRO A 172 -4.18 -5.29 -14.72
C PRO A 172 -4.69 -6.71 -14.55
N ASP A 173 -3.78 -7.67 -14.72
CA ASP A 173 -3.99 -9.05 -14.30
C ASP A 173 -3.73 -9.20 -12.79
N GLY A 174 -4.25 -10.26 -12.18
CA GLY A 174 -4.04 -10.53 -10.76
C GLY A 174 -5.12 -9.96 -9.84
N VAL A 175 -4.71 -9.59 -8.62
CA VAL A 175 -5.63 -9.18 -7.53
C VAL A 175 -5.90 -7.67 -7.52
N TYR A 176 -4.94 -6.84 -7.90
CA TYR A 176 -5.04 -5.37 -7.81
C TYR A 176 -5.81 -4.75 -8.97
N ARG A 177 -7.11 -5.07 -9.05
CA ARG A 177 -8.04 -4.61 -10.08
C ARG A 177 -9.43 -4.43 -9.51
N ARG A 178 -10.25 -3.59 -10.15
CA ARG A 178 -11.66 -3.35 -9.76
C ARG A 178 -12.45 -4.66 -9.67
N GLY A 179 -12.24 -5.57 -10.62
CA GLY A 179 -12.94 -6.87 -10.68
C GLY A 179 -12.63 -7.84 -9.54
N SER A 180 -11.73 -7.49 -8.62
CA SER A 180 -11.49 -8.26 -7.40
C SER A 180 -12.41 -7.88 -6.25
N PHE A 181 -13.21 -6.81 -6.37
CA PHE A 181 -14.12 -6.39 -5.33
C PHE A 181 -15.51 -7.01 -5.52
N ASN A 182 -16.12 -7.48 -4.42
CA ASN A 182 -17.52 -7.88 -4.41
C ASN A 182 -18.45 -6.66 -4.20
N ALA A 183 -19.77 -6.87 -4.22
CA ALA A 183 -20.76 -5.81 -4.11
C ALA A 183 -20.75 -5.05 -2.77
N VAL A 184 -20.12 -5.59 -1.72
CA VAL A 184 -20.01 -4.96 -0.39
C VAL A 184 -18.61 -4.38 -0.12
N GLY A 185 -17.74 -4.36 -1.14
CA GLY A 185 -16.44 -3.72 -1.09
C GLY A 185 -15.30 -4.59 -0.56
N ASP A 186 -15.49 -5.89 -0.36
CA ASP A 186 -14.41 -6.80 0.03
C ASP A 186 -13.62 -7.25 -1.20
N VAL A 187 -12.31 -7.43 -1.05
CA VAL A 187 -11.50 -8.14 -2.04
C VAL A 187 -11.80 -9.63 -1.97
N VAL A 188 -12.36 -10.20 -3.03
CA VAL A 188 -12.65 -11.61 -3.22
C VAL A 188 -12.01 -12.07 -4.53
N ASN A 189 -10.83 -12.66 -4.43
CA ASN A 189 -10.09 -13.16 -5.59
C ASN A 189 -9.47 -14.54 -5.26
N PRO A 190 -9.64 -15.56 -6.12
CA PRO A 190 -9.08 -16.89 -5.89
C PRO A 190 -7.55 -16.93 -5.75
N LEU A 191 -6.83 -15.93 -6.28
CA LEU A 191 -5.38 -15.82 -6.12
C LEU A 191 -4.97 -15.58 -4.66
N CYS A 192 -5.82 -14.94 -3.86
CA CYS A 192 -5.59 -14.69 -2.43
C CYS A 192 -5.75 -15.96 -1.57
N SER A 193 -5.30 -17.14 -2.02
CA SER A 193 -5.62 -18.40 -1.34
C SER A 193 -4.49 -18.95 -0.45
N ALA A 194 -3.29 -18.38 -0.49
CA ALA A 194 -2.19 -18.71 0.43
C ALA A 194 -1.16 -17.57 0.46
N ASN A 195 -0.25 -17.59 1.44
CA ASN A 195 0.90 -16.68 1.45
C ASN A 195 1.81 -16.95 0.25
N ILE A 196 2.15 -15.90 -0.50
CA ILE A 196 3.04 -15.92 -1.68
C ILE A 196 4.35 -15.19 -1.46
N LEU A 197 4.56 -14.60 -0.28
CA LEU A 197 5.79 -13.89 0.06
C LEU A 197 6.94 -14.91 0.17
N PRO A 198 8.09 -14.71 -0.50
CA PRO A 198 9.19 -15.67 -0.51
C PRO A 198 9.64 -16.09 0.89
N ASP A 199 9.77 -15.11 1.78
CA ASP A 199 10.21 -15.29 3.17
C ASP A 199 9.03 -15.45 4.14
N GLY A 200 7.80 -15.50 3.62
CA GLY A 200 6.55 -15.52 4.40
C GLY A 200 6.10 -14.14 4.90
N TYR A 201 6.92 -13.10 4.74
CA TYR A 201 6.62 -11.72 5.08
C TYR A 201 7.41 -10.76 4.19
N ASP A 202 7.00 -9.50 4.16
CA ASP A 202 7.72 -8.43 3.47
C ASP A 202 8.74 -7.81 4.43
N THR A 203 10.03 -8.06 4.16
CA THR A 203 11.14 -7.56 5.00
C THR A 203 11.36 -6.05 4.87
N THR A 204 10.82 -5.42 3.82
CA THR A 204 10.98 -3.99 3.53
C THR A 204 9.95 -3.13 4.25
N MET A 205 8.89 -3.74 4.79
CA MET A 205 7.79 -3.06 5.46
C MET A 205 7.56 -3.60 6.88
N PRO A 206 8.50 -3.39 7.83
CA PRO A 206 8.35 -3.87 9.20
C PRO A 206 7.16 -3.20 9.90
N VAL A 207 6.45 -3.96 10.71
CA VAL A 207 5.40 -3.48 11.62
C VAL A 207 6.08 -3.01 12.90
N ARG A 208 5.79 -1.77 13.31
CA ARG A 208 6.42 -1.13 14.47
C ARG A 208 5.38 -0.53 15.40
N PHE A 209 5.61 -0.70 16.69
CA PHE A 209 4.81 -0.15 17.78
C PHE A 209 5.61 0.94 18.50
N ASP A 210 5.68 2.13 17.90
CA ASP A 210 6.45 3.26 18.43
C ASP A 210 5.63 4.54 18.35
N PRO A 211 5.63 5.42 19.38
CA PRO A 211 4.86 6.66 19.38
C PRO A 211 5.08 7.56 18.17
N SER A 212 6.27 7.56 17.54
CA SER A 212 6.56 8.33 16.32
C SER A 212 5.83 7.85 15.07
N MET A 213 5.15 6.70 15.15
CA MET A 213 4.31 6.18 14.06
C MET A 213 3.03 7.00 13.88
N LEU A 214 2.48 7.56 14.97
CA LEU A 214 1.27 8.36 14.92
C LEU A 214 1.62 9.83 14.65
N ASP A 215 1.35 10.27 13.44
CA ASP A 215 1.50 11.68 13.08
C ASP A 215 0.51 12.57 13.84
N ILE A 216 0.95 13.80 14.17
CA ILE A 216 0.17 14.74 14.98
C ILE A 216 -1.05 15.24 14.21
N ASP A 217 -0.89 15.60 12.94
CA ASP A 217 -1.99 16.07 12.10
C ASP A 217 -2.96 14.90 11.79
N PHE A 218 -2.43 13.68 11.66
CA PHE A 218 -3.26 12.47 11.59
C PHE A 218 -4.10 12.26 12.84
N ARG A 219 -3.49 12.27 14.03
CA ARG A 219 -4.20 12.14 15.30
C ARG A 219 -5.32 13.18 15.42
N ASP A 220 -5.01 14.45 15.14
CA ASP A 220 -5.95 15.55 15.34
C ASP A 220 -7.19 15.42 14.44
N ALA A 221 -7.01 15.04 13.17
CA ALA A 221 -8.18 14.83 12.32
C ALA A 221 -8.91 13.50 12.55
N LEU A 222 -8.31 12.49 13.17
CA LEU A 222 -9.03 11.30 13.65
C LEU A 222 -9.93 11.66 14.85
N ASN A 223 -9.44 12.48 15.77
CA ASN A 223 -10.22 13.00 16.88
C ASN A 223 -11.34 13.93 16.40
N ALA A 224 -11.06 14.81 15.42
CA ALA A 224 -12.09 15.65 14.81
C ALA A 224 -13.16 14.83 14.08
N TYR A 225 -12.76 13.79 13.34
CA TYR A 225 -13.68 12.84 12.72
C TYR A 225 -14.59 12.18 13.76
N THR A 226 -14.01 11.72 14.87
CA THR A 226 -14.74 11.08 15.98
C THR A 226 -15.79 12.03 16.56
N ALA A 227 -15.41 13.25 16.91
CA ALA A 227 -16.34 14.25 17.44
C ALA A 227 -17.46 14.61 16.45
N GLN A 228 -17.15 14.69 15.15
CA GLN A 228 -18.15 14.96 14.13
C GLN A 228 -19.12 13.77 13.95
N ALA A 229 -18.61 12.54 13.95
CA ALA A 229 -19.44 11.34 13.89
C ALA A 229 -20.40 11.24 15.09
N GLU A 230 -19.92 11.53 16.30
CA GLU A 230 -20.75 11.59 17.51
C GLU A 230 -21.85 12.65 17.42
N SER A 231 -21.56 13.81 16.81
CA SER A 231 -22.54 14.89 16.64
C SER A 231 -23.75 14.51 15.77
N VAL A 232 -23.60 13.50 14.91
CA VAL A 232 -24.68 12.94 14.08
C VAL A 232 -25.23 11.63 14.65
N GLY A 233 -24.79 11.22 15.84
CA GLY A 233 -25.26 10.01 16.52
C GLY A 233 -24.62 8.71 16.01
N ALA A 234 -23.47 8.79 15.33
CA ALA A 234 -22.66 7.63 14.98
C ALA A 234 -21.63 7.33 16.09
N VAL A 235 -21.20 6.07 16.19
CA VAL A 235 -20.16 5.61 17.11
C VAL A 235 -18.90 5.28 16.32
N VAL A 236 -17.74 5.70 16.82
CA VAL A 236 -16.44 5.40 16.19
C VAL A 236 -15.60 4.56 17.12
N LEU A 237 -15.02 3.47 16.59
CA LEU A 237 -14.06 2.61 17.27
C LEU A 237 -12.74 2.62 16.50
N TYR A 238 -11.62 2.60 17.22
CA TYR A 238 -10.32 2.28 16.66
C TYR A 238 -10.04 0.77 16.81
N HIS A 239 -9.57 0.11 15.76
CA HIS A 239 -9.21 -1.31 15.79
C HIS A 239 -7.88 -1.52 15.05
N PHE A 240 -7.05 -2.44 15.52
CA PHE A 240 -5.79 -2.76 14.84
C PHE A 240 -6.03 -3.63 13.60
N PRO A 241 -5.34 -3.38 12.48
CA PRO A 241 -5.42 -4.21 11.29
C PRO A 241 -4.80 -5.60 11.58
N PRO A 242 -5.04 -6.63 10.75
CA PRO A 242 -4.25 -7.84 10.79
C PRO A 242 -2.77 -7.53 10.50
N MET A 243 -1.86 -8.06 11.31
CA MET A 243 -0.41 -7.82 11.23
C MET A 243 0.36 -9.14 11.23
N ASN A 244 1.26 -9.31 10.27
CA ASN A 244 2.07 -10.53 10.17
C ASN A 244 3.11 -10.57 11.29
N VAL A 245 3.10 -11.62 12.11
CA VAL A 245 3.99 -11.79 13.26
C VAL A 245 5.48 -11.70 12.89
N LEU A 246 5.87 -12.21 11.71
CA LEU A 246 7.27 -12.17 11.26
C LEU A 246 7.74 -10.74 10.92
N ALA A 247 6.81 -9.82 10.68
CA ALA A 247 7.12 -8.43 10.37
C ALA A 247 7.19 -7.52 11.61
N VAL A 248 6.74 -8.00 12.77
CA VAL A 248 6.73 -7.21 14.01
C VAL A 248 8.16 -7.05 14.52
N ALA A 249 8.66 -5.82 14.52
CA ALA A 249 10.05 -5.52 14.90
C ALA A 249 10.27 -5.37 16.41
N ASN A 250 9.22 -5.03 17.16
CA ASN A 250 9.26 -4.73 18.58
C ASN A 250 7.95 -5.16 19.27
N ALA A 251 7.75 -6.47 19.41
CA ALA A 251 6.51 -7.06 19.96
C ALA A 251 6.32 -6.75 21.45
N GLU A 252 7.43 -6.51 22.17
CA GLU A 252 7.45 -6.11 23.57
C GLU A 252 6.79 -4.74 23.83
N ASP A 253 6.69 -3.89 22.80
CA ASP A 253 6.16 -2.54 22.92
C ASP A 253 4.65 -2.44 22.61
N ILE A 254 4.00 -3.55 22.24
CA ILE A 254 2.58 -3.55 21.81
C ILE A 254 1.66 -2.92 22.87
N ASP A 255 1.78 -3.35 24.14
CA ASP A 255 0.92 -2.86 25.22
C ASP A 255 1.17 -1.37 25.48
N THR A 256 2.44 -0.98 25.58
CA THR A 256 2.84 0.42 25.80
C THR A 256 2.35 1.34 24.69
N TYR A 257 2.42 0.87 23.43
CA TYR A 257 1.91 1.61 22.29
C TYR A 257 0.39 1.68 22.26
N ALA A 258 -0.30 0.61 22.66
CA ALA A 258 -1.76 0.61 22.77
C ALA A 258 -2.23 1.62 23.84
N ASP A 259 -1.59 1.64 25.01
CA ASP A 259 -1.83 2.64 26.06
C ASP A 259 -1.57 4.06 25.55
N TYR A 260 -0.47 4.26 24.82
CA TYR A 260 -0.17 5.53 24.17
C TYR A 260 -1.28 5.94 23.20
N LEU A 261 -1.71 5.08 22.28
CA LEU A 261 -2.79 5.38 21.35
C LEU A 261 -4.10 5.72 22.07
N GLN A 262 -4.49 4.96 23.10
CA GLN A 262 -5.68 5.25 23.91
C GLN A 262 -5.58 6.62 24.61
N SER A 263 -4.38 7.06 24.99
CA SER A 263 -4.17 8.40 25.56
C SER A 263 -4.28 9.53 24.52
N GLN A 264 -4.08 9.23 23.24
CA GLN A 264 -4.04 10.21 22.16
C GLN A 264 -5.37 10.31 21.38
N LEU A 265 -6.14 9.23 21.34
CA LEU A 265 -7.36 9.11 20.55
C LEU A 265 -8.61 9.24 21.42
N THR A 266 -9.61 9.97 20.93
CA THR A 266 -10.92 10.04 21.58
C THR A 266 -11.80 8.84 21.24
N ALA A 267 -11.58 8.21 20.09
CA ALA A 267 -12.25 6.97 19.72
C ALA A 267 -11.76 5.83 20.64
N PRO A 268 -12.65 5.09 21.31
CA PRO A 268 -12.26 3.95 22.11
C PRO A 268 -11.65 2.86 21.24
N MET A 269 -10.64 2.19 21.78
CA MET A 269 -10.02 1.03 21.15
C MET A 269 -10.89 -0.21 21.36
N ALA A 270 -11.10 -0.98 20.29
CA ALA A 270 -11.77 -2.26 20.31
C ALA A 270 -10.75 -3.40 20.18
N GLY A 271 -10.90 -4.43 21.00
CA GLY A 271 -10.06 -5.62 20.96
C GLY A 271 -8.69 -5.47 21.61
N ASP A 272 -7.96 -6.58 21.63
CA ASP A 272 -6.57 -6.65 22.09
C ASP A 272 -5.64 -6.67 20.86
N PRO A 273 -4.68 -5.73 20.72
CA PRO A 273 -3.76 -5.69 19.59
C PRO A 273 -2.97 -6.99 19.36
N HIS A 274 -2.69 -7.77 20.41
CA HIS A 274 -2.01 -9.07 20.26
C HIS A 274 -2.83 -10.06 19.44
N THR A 275 -4.16 -9.97 19.49
CA THR A 275 -5.05 -10.84 18.70
C THR A 275 -5.09 -10.47 17.21
N CYS A 276 -4.57 -9.30 16.87
CA CYS A 276 -4.39 -8.83 15.50
C CYS A 276 -3.02 -9.22 14.92
N VAL A 277 -2.07 -9.65 15.76
CA VAL A 277 -0.79 -10.21 15.33
C VAL A 277 -0.96 -11.70 15.01
N MET A 278 -0.87 -12.05 13.73
CA MET A 278 -1.26 -13.35 13.20
C MET A 278 -0.08 -14.08 12.54
N ASP A 279 -0.13 -15.41 12.54
CA ASP A 279 0.86 -16.23 11.83
C ASP A 279 0.95 -15.88 10.34
N ALA A 280 2.17 -15.92 9.81
CA ALA A 280 2.48 -15.58 8.42
C ALA A 280 1.63 -16.36 7.41
N GLY A 281 1.25 -17.62 7.70
CA GLY A 281 0.44 -18.45 6.81
C GLY A 281 -0.97 -17.92 6.53
N TRP A 282 -1.46 -16.95 7.32
CA TRP A 282 -2.74 -16.28 7.10
C TRP A 282 -2.68 -15.11 6.10
N PHE A 283 -1.47 -14.64 5.77
CA PHE A 283 -1.27 -13.53 4.85
C PHE A 283 -1.23 -13.99 3.40
N TYR A 284 -1.34 -13.04 2.48
CA TYR A 284 -1.27 -13.25 1.04
C TYR A 284 0.04 -12.69 0.50
N ASP A 285 0.12 -11.39 0.26
CA ASP A 285 1.22 -10.75 -0.50
C ASP A 285 1.80 -9.50 0.16
N THR A 286 1.36 -9.17 1.37
CA THR A 286 1.94 -8.12 2.22
C THR A 286 1.87 -8.54 3.69
N ASN A 287 2.40 -7.70 4.60
CA ASN A 287 2.29 -7.89 6.04
C ASN A 287 0.92 -7.56 6.63
N PHE A 288 -0.04 -7.15 5.79
CA PHE A 288 -1.40 -6.76 6.19
C PHE A 288 -2.52 -7.43 5.38
N HIS A 289 -2.23 -7.91 4.16
CA HIS A 289 -3.25 -8.54 3.31
C HIS A 289 -3.43 -10.00 3.71
N LEU A 290 -4.64 -10.35 4.13
CA LEU A 290 -4.99 -11.73 4.44
C LEU A 290 -5.33 -12.51 3.18
N ASN A 291 -5.00 -13.81 3.20
CA ASN A 291 -5.58 -14.77 2.29
C ASN A 291 -7.02 -15.12 2.71
N VAL A 292 -7.74 -15.85 1.86
CA VAL A 292 -9.16 -16.21 2.08
C VAL A 292 -9.39 -16.87 3.44
N SER A 293 -8.48 -17.73 3.89
CA SER A 293 -8.63 -18.40 5.19
C SER A 293 -8.32 -17.44 6.34
N GLY A 294 -7.24 -16.65 6.21
CA GLY A 294 -6.88 -15.63 7.19
C GLY A 294 -8.00 -14.60 7.41
N LYS A 295 -8.66 -14.18 6.34
CA LYS A 295 -9.82 -13.27 6.39
C LYS A 295 -10.92 -13.80 7.31
N THR A 296 -11.24 -15.09 7.25
CA THR A 296 -12.21 -15.70 8.17
C THR A 296 -11.74 -15.66 9.63
N VAL A 297 -10.45 -15.94 9.87
CA VAL A 297 -9.86 -15.90 11.22
C VAL A 297 -9.94 -14.49 11.81
N PHE A 298 -9.48 -13.49 11.07
CA PHE A 298 -9.50 -12.10 11.52
C PHE A 298 -10.92 -11.57 11.70
N THR A 299 -11.83 -11.85 10.76
CA THR A 299 -13.22 -11.40 10.86
C THR A 299 -13.91 -12.01 12.08
N ARG A 300 -13.62 -13.28 12.42
CA ARG A 300 -14.11 -13.90 13.67
C ARG A 300 -13.62 -13.16 14.91
N GLN A 301 -12.36 -12.74 14.93
CA GLN A 301 -11.81 -11.97 16.05
C GLN A 301 -12.45 -10.58 16.12
N LEU A 302 -12.54 -9.88 14.99
CA LEU A 302 -13.21 -8.59 14.90
C LEU A 302 -14.66 -8.65 15.42
N ILE A 303 -15.43 -9.68 15.05
CA ILE A 303 -16.80 -9.86 15.56
C ILE A 303 -16.82 -9.98 17.08
N ARG A 304 -15.88 -10.71 17.68
CA ARG A 304 -15.79 -10.86 19.14
C ARG A 304 -15.47 -9.53 19.81
N ASP A 305 -14.55 -8.76 19.23
CA ASP A 305 -14.17 -7.45 19.75
C ASP A 305 -15.35 -6.47 19.69
N LEU A 306 -16.08 -6.46 18.56
CA LEU A 306 -17.27 -5.62 18.39
C LEU A 306 -18.42 -6.03 19.34
N LYS A 307 -18.63 -7.34 19.54
CA LYS A 307 -19.60 -7.85 20.53
C LYS A 307 -19.20 -7.44 21.95
N ALA A 308 -17.93 -7.59 22.31
CA ALA A 308 -17.42 -7.23 23.63
C ALA A 308 -17.62 -5.74 23.95
N VAL A 309 -17.27 -4.84 23.02
CA VAL A 309 -17.48 -3.39 23.19
C VAL A 309 -18.96 -3.02 23.33
N ARG A 310 -19.86 -3.81 22.74
CA ARG A 310 -21.32 -3.64 22.85
C ARG A 310 -21.95 -4.37 24.04
N GLY A 311 -21.17 -5.10 24.83
CA GLY A 311 -21.68 -5.95 25.91
C GLY A 311 -22.53 -7.14 25.42
N ASP A 312 -22.40 -7.53 24.15
CA ASP A 312 -23.04 -8.72 23.59
C ASP A 312 -22.24 -9.97 23.99
N THR A 313 -22.90 -10.87 24.72
CA THR A 313 -22.31 -12.12 25.24
C THR A 313 -22.67 -13.35 24.41
N SER A 314 -23.35 -13.18 23.27
CA SER A 314 -23.70 -14.27 22.37
C SER A 314 -22.45 -14.97 21.81
N SER A 315 -22.55 -16.29 21.61
CA SER A 315 -21.44 -17.06 21.07
C SER A 315 -21.07 -16.59 19.64
N THR A 316 -19.80 -16.78 19.28
CA THR A 316 -19.29 -16.54 17.91
C THR A 316 -18.82 -17.86 17.34
N GLU A 317 -19.77 -18.67 16.86
CA GLU A 317 -19.60 -20.05 16.40
C GLU A 317 -19.13 -20.12 14.94
N ILE A 318 -17.99 -19.49 14.69
CA ILE A 318 -17.33 -19.50 13.38
C ILE A 318 -16.21 -20.54 13.45
N ALA A 319 -16.32 -21.58 12.62
CA ALA A 319 -15.28 -22.59 12.49
C ALA A 319 -14.01 -21.96 11.92
N LEU A 320 -12.86 -22.27 12.52
CA LEU A 320 -11.57 -21.82 12.00
C LEU A 320 -11.17 -22.70 10.81
N PRO A 321 -10.79 -22.11 9.66
CA PRO A 321 -10.25 -22.87 8.54
C PRO A 321 -8.86 -23.43 8.89
N ALA A 322 -8.41 -24.43 8.15
CA ALA A 322 -7.02 -24.86 8.20
C ALA A 322 -6.11 -23.78 7.61
N MET A 323 -4.93 -23.58 8.20
CA MET A 323 -3.94 -22.65 7.66
C MET A 323 -3.42 -23.14 6.31
N PRO A 324 -3.49 -22.32 5.24
CA PRO A 324 -2.93 -22.71 3.95
C PRO A 324 -1.41 -22.88 4.02
N ALA A 325 -0.89 -23.87 3.31
CA ALA A 325 0.55 -23.98 3.08
C ALA A 325 1.04 -22.80 2.21
N ARG A 326 2.20 -22.24 2.53
CA ARG A 326 2.83 -21.18 1.73
C ARG A 326 3.06 -21.66 0.29
N ARG A 327 2.75 -20.81 -0.69
CA ARG A 327 3.09 -21.05 -2.09
C ARG A 327 4.41 -20.38 -2.43
N ILE A 328 5.45 -21.20 -2.54
CA ILE A 328 6.77 -20.76 -2.98
C ILE A 328 6.88 -21.14 -4.46
N GLN A 329 7.07 -20.15 -5.33
CA GLN A 329 7.39 -20.43 -6.73
C GLN A 329 8.89 -20.57 -6.89
N THR A 330 9.35 -21.68 -7.48
CA THR A 330 10.78 -22.03 -7.61
C THR A 330 11.36 -21.73 -8.99
N ASP A 331 10.59 -21.12 -9.88
CA ASP A 331 11.04 -20.75 -11.22
C ASP A 331 11.94 -19.52 -11.11
N THR A 332 13.23 -19.74 -10.84
CA THR A 332 14.29 -18.74 -10.92
C THR A 332 15.34 -19.24 -11.89
N GLU A 333 15.72 -18.40 -12.84
CA GLU A 333 16.86 -18.70 -13.72
C GLU A 333 18.15 -18.89 -12.90
N ALA A 334 19.11 -19.64 -13.46
CA ALA A 334 20.41 -19.79 -12.84
C ALA A 334 21.09 -18.42 -12.68
N ALA A 335 21.38 -18.04 -11.44
CA ALA A 335 21.96 -16.74 -11.14
C ALA A 335 23.40 -16.62 -11.67
N ASN A 336 23.73 -15.45 -12.22
CA ASN A 336 25.08 -15.09 -12.62
C ASN A 336 25.94 -14.76 -11.38
N ASN A 337 27.01 -15.54 -11.17
CA ASN A 337 27.95 -15.35 -10.06
C ASN A 337 29.27 -14.70 -10.48
N SER A 338 29.35 -14.07 -11.66
CA SER A 338 30.61 -13.51 -12.20
C SER A 338 31.27 -12.48 -11.29
N ASP A 339 30.47 -11.76 -10.50
CA ASP A 339 30.94 -10.72 -9.58
C ASP A 339 31.00 -11.19 -8.11
N ALA A 340 30.82 -12.48 -7.82
CA ALA A 340 30.78 -13.00 -6.45
C ALA A 340 32.01 -12.61 -5.61
N ALA A 341 33.19 -12.53 -6.24
CA ALA A 341 34.44 -12.11 -5.59
C ALA A 341 34.46 -10.64 -5.11
N TYR A 342 33.48 -9.81 -5.49
CA TYR A 342 33.34 -8.42 -5.06
C TYR A 342 32.41 -8.24 -3.86
N PHE A 343 31.84 -9.34 -3.37
CA PHE A 343 30.97 -9.36 -2.21
C PHE A 343 31.61 -10.21 -1.10
N THR A 344 31.21 -9.96 0.14
CA THR A 344 31.56 -10.81 1.28
C THR A 344 30.42 -10.80 2.28
N TRP A 345 30.32 -11.86 3.08
CA TRP A 345 29.42 -11.90 4.23
C TRP A 345 30.06 -11.27 5.46
N GLU A 346 29.39 -10.29 6.05
CA GLU A 346 29.69 -9.75 7.38
C GLU A 346 28.56 -10.15 8.33
N SER A 347 28.82 -11.18 9.14
CA SER A 347 27.77 -11.91 9.86
C SER A 347 26.70 -12.42 8.87
N ASP A 348 25.47 -11.89 8.93
CA ASP A 348 24.34 -12.26 8.08
C ASP A 348 24.06 -11.24 6.98
N ARG A 349 24.97 -10.28 6.76
CA ARG A 349 24.77 -9.19 5.80
C ARG A 349 25.73 -9.33 4.63
N LEU A 350 25.21 -9.25 3.42
CA LEU A 350 26.02 -9.17 2.22
C LEU A 350 26.49 -7.73 2.03
N VAL A 351 27.80 -7.53 1.87
CA VAL A 351 28.38 -6.21 1.62
C VAL A 351 29.31 -6.22 0.41
N VAL A 352 29.43 -5.08 -0.27
CA VAL A 352 30.46 -4.88 -1.30
C VAL A 352 31.82 -4.69 -0.64
N ASN A 353 32.75 -5.59 -0.92
CA ASN A 353 34.10 -5.59 -0.33
C ASN A 353 35.00 -4.50 -0.94
N ALA A 354 36.22 -4.34 -0.43
CA ALA A 354 37.15 -3.30 -0.87
C ALA A 354 37.45 -3.33 -2.39
N ALA A 355 37.54 -4.52 -2.99
CA ALA A 355 37.75 -4.67 -4.43
C ALA A 355 36.51 -4.29 -5.24
N GLY A 356 35.32 -4.57 -4.72
CA GLY A 356 34.04 -4.20 -5.32
C GLY A 356 33.74 -2.70 -5.30
N ARG A 357 34.20 -1.97 -4.28
CA ARG A 357 33.90 -0.52 -4.12
C ARG A 357 34.45 0.38 -5.23
N GLY A 358 35.44 -0.09 -5.99
CA GLY A 358 35.99 0.60 -7.16
C GLY A 358 35.32 0.23 -8.50
N ARG A 359 34.30 -0.64 -8.48
CA ARG A 359 33.64 -1.13 -9.70
C ARG A 359 32.55 -0.16 -10.16
N ARG A 360 32.55 0.12 -11.46
CA ARG A 360 31.52 0.92 -12.14
C ARG A 360 30.27 0.11 -12.48
N THR A 361 30.41 -1.22 -12.54
CA THR A 361 29.32 -2.14 -12.84
C THR A 361 29.43 -3.36 -11.94
N LEU A 362 28.32 -3.77 -11.35
CA LEU A 362 28.19 -4.97 -10.52
C LEU A 362 26.91 -5.74 -10.87
N THR A 363 26.97 -7.05 -10.72
CA THR A 363 25.83 -7.97 -10.68
C THR A 363 25.76 -8.58 -9.29
N VAL A 364 24.60 -8.47 -8.63
CA VAL A 364 24.37 -9.16 -7.35
C VAL A 364 24.43 -10.67 -7.60
N PRO A 365 25.37 -11.42 -7.03
CA PRO A 365 25.48 -12.86 -7.26
C PRO A 365 24.30 -13.62 -6.67
N GLY A 366 24.05 -14.84 -7.16
CA GLY A 366 23.12 -15.78 -6.52
C GLY A 366 23.70 -16.50 -5.31
N GLU A 367 25.02 -16.60 -5.24
CA GLU A 367 25.74 -17.27 -4.15
C GLU A 367 27.09 -16.61 -3.89
N VAL A 368 27.47 -16.50 -2.62
CA VAL A 368 28.83 -16.11 -2.19
C VAL A 368 29.28 -17.08 -1.11
N ASP A 369 30.45 -17.70 -1.30
CA ASP A 369 31.06 -18.67 -0.40
C ASP A 369 30.14 -19.87 -0.02
N GLY A 370 29.40 -20.41 -0.99
CA GLY A 370 28.47 -21.52 -0.74
C GLY A 370 27.16 -21.12 -0.08
N ARG A 371 26.93 -19.81 0.14
CA ARG A 371 25.73 -19.29 0.80
C ARG A 371 24.85 -18.56 -0.22
N PRO A 372 23.55 -18.91 -0.32
CA PRO A 372 22.65 -18.26 -1.25
C PRO A 372 22.43 -16.79 -0.86
N VAL A 373 22.40 -15.92 -1.86
CA VAL A 373 22.02 -14.52 -1.68
C VAL A 373 20.55 -14.40 -2.04
N THR A 374 19.69 -14.15 -1.06
CA THR A 374 18.24 -14.02 -1.27
C THR A 374 17.70 -12.65 -0.89
N ALA A 375 18.34 -11.96 0.05
CA ALA A 375 17.95 -10.63 0.50
C ALA A 375 19.16 -9.69 0.58
N LEU A 376 18.90 -8.40 0.45
CA LEU A 376 19.87 -7.33 0.61
C LEU A 376 19.52 -6.51 1.85
N THR A 377 20.53 -5.90 2.48
CA THR A 377 20.33 -4.97 3.60
C THR A 377 20.56 -3.54 3.14
N SER A 378 20.07 -2.56 3.93
CA SER A 378 20.17 -1.14 3.60
C SER A 378 21.61 -0.64 3.42
N ASP A 379 22.60 -1.36 3.94
CA ASP A 379 24.01 -1.04 3.85
C ASP A 379 24.78 -1.81 2.77
N THR A 380 24.15 -2.75 2.03
CA THR A 380 24.87 -3.60 1.06
C THR A 380 25.67 -2.81 0.02
N PHE A 381 25.08 -1.74 -0.56
CA PHE A 381 25.74 -0.86 -1.52
C PHE A 381 26.14 0.50 -0.94
N ALA A 382 25.93 0.73 0.36
CA ALA A 382 26.15 2.04 0.95
C ALA A 382 27.58 2.55 0.73
N GLY A 383 27.68 3.73 0.12
CA GLY A 383 28.96 4.38 -0.19
C GLY A 383 29.70 3.81 -1.40
N CYS A 384 29.08 2.99 -2.25
CA CYS A 384 29.63 2.60 -3.56
C CYS A 384 29.59 3.79 -4.54
N SER A 385 30.38 4.83 -4.27
CA SER A 385 30.33 6.12 -4.97
C SER A 385 30.79 6.08 -6.43
N THR A 386 31.44 4.99 -6.85
CA THR A 386 31.89 4.77 -8.25
C THR A 386 30.95 3.90 -9.07
N LEU A 387 29.96 3.26 -8.42
CA LEU A 387 29.02 2.35 -9.05
C LEU A 387 28.06 3.14 -9.94
N GLU A 388 28.04 2.82 -11.24
CA GLU A 388 27.16 3.45 -12.23
C GLU A 388 26.01 2.54 -12.62
N LYS A 389 26.25 1.22 -12.68
CA LYS A 389 25.26 0.22 -13.10
C LYS A 389 25.22 -0.95 -12.16
N LEU A 390 24.02 -1.35 -11.75
CA LEU A 390 23.80 -2.52 -10.91
C LEU A 390 22.78 -3.46 -11.56
N THR A 391 23.07 -4.76 -11.61
CA THR A 391 22.10 -5.79 -11.98
C THR A 391 21.65 -6.56 -10.75
N ILE A 392 20.34 -6.58 -10.52
CA ILE A 392 19.67 -7.32 -9.45
C ILE A 392 18.91 -8.49 -10.08
N GLN A 393 19.24 -9.68 -9.59
CA GLN A 393 18.83 -10.95 -10.19
C GLN A 393 17.55 -11.53 -9.55
N GLN A 394 16.93 -12.52 -10.20
CA GLN A 394 15.66 -13.13 -9.75
C GLN A 394 15.73 -13.84 -8.39
N ASN A 395 16.93 -14.16 -7.91
CA ASN A 395 17.15 -14.73 -6.57
C ASN A 395 16.89 -13.73 -5.44
N ILE A 396 16.88 -12.43 -5.73
CA ILE A 396 16.64 -11.39 -4.73
C ILE A 396 15.14 -11.23 -4.51
N THR A 397 14.71 -11.26 -3.25
CA THR A 397 13.31 -11.21 -2.83
C THR A 397 12.91 -9.84 -2.27
N ALA A 398 13.87 -9.02 -1.87
CA ALA A 398 13.61 -7.73 -1.21
C ALA A 398 14.69 -6.67 -1.47
N LEU A 399 14.25 -5.44 -1.66
CA LEU A 399 15.08 -4.24 -1.82
C LEU A 399 14.70 -3.19 -0.76
N PRO A 400 15.44 -3.12 0.36
CA PRO A 400 15.07 -2.25 1.49
C PRO A 400 15.37 -0.77 1.22
N ASP A 401 14.78 0.09 2.05
CA ASP A 401 15.10 1.52 2.07
C ASP A 401 16.57 1.78 2.38
N GLY A 402 17.13 2.82 1.76
CA GLY A 402 18.53 3.22 1.96
C GLY A 402 19.57 2.33 1.29
N LEU A 403 19.17 1.28 0.55
CA LEU A 403 20.06 0.34 -0.15
C LEU A 403 21.16 1.04 -0.96
N PHE A 404 20.85 2.21 -1.55
CA PHE A 404 21.76 2.99 -2.39
C PHE A 404 22.31 4.26 -1.71
N ALA A 405 22.31 4.32 -0.38
CA ALA A 405 22.81 5.48 0.35
C ALA A 405 24.24 5.86 -0.10
N LYS A 406 24.43 7.12 -0.52
CA LYS A 406 25.72 7.68 -0.99
C LYS A 406 26.28 7.00 -2.26
N CYS A 407 25.44 6.38 -3.09
CA CYS A 407 25.84 5.88 -4.42
C CYS A 407 25.79 7.00 -5.48
N SER A 408 26.66 8.01 -5.34
CA SER A 408 26.58 9.28 -6.10
C SER A 408 26.73 9.17 -7.62
N ALA A 409 27.26 8.06 -8.13
CA ALA A 409 27.44 7.83 -9.57
C ALA A 409 26.37 6.90 -10.18
N LEU A 410 25.43 6.39 -9.38
CA LEU A 410 24.47 5.37 -9.83
C LEU A 410 23.51 5.95 -10.87
N GLN A 411 23.55 5.38 -12.07
CA GLN A 411 22.76 5.79 -13.23
C GLN A 411 21.64 4.81 -13.53
N GLU A 412 21.90 3.50 -13.39
CA GLU A 412 20.98 2.46 -13.84
C GLU A 412 20.98 1.25 -12.89
N ILE A 413 19.78 0.84 -12.46
CA ILE A 413 19.54 -0.42 -11.76
C ILE A 413 18.74 -1.31 -12.71
N THR A 414 19.25 -2.48 -13.07
CA THR A 414 18.54 -3.46 -13.91
C THR A 414 17.93 -4.54 -13.03
N LEU A 415 16.61 -4.67 -13.08
CA LEU A 415 15.86 -5.76 -12.45
C LEU A 415 15.59 -6.84 -13.49
N THR A 416 15.89 -8.09 -13.16
CA THR A 416 15.61 -9.25 -14.03
C THR A 416 14.38 -10.06 -13.60
N GLN A 417 13.74 -9.68 -12.49
CA GLN A 417 12.52 -10.30 -12.01
C GLN A 417 11.35 -9.94 -12.95
N PRO A 418 10.71 -10.93 -13.62
CA PRO A 418 9.55 -10.65 -14.46
C PRO A 418 8.28 -10.33 -13.64
N ASP A 419 8.15 -10.88 -12.44
CA ASP A 419 6.96 -10.66 -11.59
C ASP A 419 7.26 -9.67 -10.45
N PRO A 420 6.75 -8.43 -10.51
CA PRO A 420 6.97 -7.44 -9.46
C PRO A 420 6.43 -7.88 -8.08
N ALA A 421 5.48 -8.82 -8.01
CA ALA A 421 4.97 -9.33 -6.73
C ALA A 421 5.99 -10.22 -5.98
N ARG A 422 7.04 -10.67 -6.66
CA ARG A 422 8.10 -11.53 -6.09
C ARG A 422 9.32 -10.75 -5.59
N LEU A 423 9.31 -9.42 -5.74
CA LEU A 423 10.39 -8.54 -5.31
C LEU A 423 9.80 -7.41 -4.48
N SER A 424 9.84 -7.57 -3.16
CA SER A 424 9.45 -6.52 -2.22
C SER A 424 10.38 -5.32 -2.36
N VAL A 425 9.82 -4.12 -2.18
CA VAL A 425 10.55 -2.87 -2.30
C VAL A 425 10.10 -1.90 -1.22
N GLY A 426 11.07 -1.28 -0.56
CA GLY A 426 10.81 -0.23 0.41
C GLY A 426 10.25 1.04 -0.26
N GLN A 427 9.72 1.97 0.54
CA GLN A 427 9.08 3.20 0.04
C GLN A 427 10.08 4.32 -0.31
N ALA A 428 11.35 4.14 0.06
CA ALA A 428 12.47 5.08 -0.10
C ALA A 428 13.72 4.37 -0.65
N LEU A 429 13.53 3.40 -1.57
CA LEU A 429 14.61 2.63 -2.20
C LEU A 429 15.70 3.52 -2.80
N LEU A 430 15.30 4.59 -3.49
CA LEU A 430 16.21 5.49 -4.22
C LEU A 430 16.70 6.67 -3.37
N ASP A 431 16.37 6.73 -2.08
CA ASP A 431 16.92 7.77 -1.20
C ASP A 431 18.45 7.65 -1.13
N GLY A 432 19.12 8.76 -1.47
CA GLY A 432 20.58 8.81 -1.54
C GLY A 432 21.18 8.35 -2.88
N ALA A 433 20.37 7.90 -3.83
CA ALA A 433 20.76 7.77 -5.24
C ALA A 433 20.53 9.11 -5.99
N PRO A 434 21.23 9.35 -7.12
CA PRO A 434 20.99 10.55 -7.92
C PRO A 434 19.58 10.57 -8.54
N ALA A 435 18.96 11.74 -8.64
CA ALA A 435 17.62 11.90 -9.24
C ALA A 435 17.52 11.44 -10.72
N PHE A 436 18.65 11.35 -11.42
CA PHE A 436 18.73 10.81 -12.78
C PHE A 436 18.81 9.29 -12.83
N CYS A 437 18.93 8.59 -11.70
CA CYS A 437 18.95 7.13 -11.66
C CYS A 437 17.66 6.57 -12.26
N ARG A 438 17.78 5.52 -13.07
CA ARG A 438 16.65 4.84 -13.71
C ARG A 438 16.66 3.36 -13.34
N ILE A 439 15.47 2.79 -13.24
CA ILE A 439 15.26 1.36 -12.99
C ILE A 439 14.85 0.73 -14.31
N ARG A 440 15.71 -0.12 -14.88
CA ARG A 440 15.38 -0.93 -16.05
C ARG A 440 14.63 -2.17 -15.60
N VAL A 441 13.41 -2.35 -16.10
CA VAL A 441 12.57 -3.54 -15.84
C VAL A 441 12.43 -4.37 -17.13
N PRO A 442 12.07 -5.66 -17.04
CA PRO A 442 11.83 -6.47 -18.24
C PRO A 442 10.73 -5.85 -19.11
N ALA A 443 10.95 -5.73 -20.43
CA ALA A 443 10.02 -5.03 -21.32
C ALA A 443 8.60 -5.61 -21.30
N ALA A 444 8.49 -6.95 -21.22
CA ALA A 444 7.20 -7.63 -21.10
C ALA A 444 6.46 -7.34 -19.78
N SER A 445 7.18 -6.91 -18.75
CA SER A 445 6.68 -6.66 -17.40
C SER A 445 6.51 -5.17 -17.08
N TYR A 446 6.85 -4.26 -18.00
CA TYR A 446 6.83 -2.82 -17.75
C TYR A 446 5.49 -2.32 -17.20
N THR A 447 4.38 -2.71 -17.84
CA THR A 447 3.03 -2.36 -17.39
C THR A 447 2.72 -2.92 -16.00
N SER A 448 3.10 -4.17 -15.73
CA SER A 448 2.91 -4.81 -14.43
C SER A 448 3.68 -4.11 -13.32
N TYR A 449 4.91 -3.66 -13.59
CA TYR A 449 5.69 -2.84 -12.66
C TYR A 449 5.04 -1.47 -12.41
N CYS A 450 4.62 -0.76 -13.47
CA CYS A 450 3.96 0.54 -13.36
C CYS A 450 2.65 0.50 -12.56
N LEU A 451 1.92 -0.62 -12.61
CA LEU A 451 0.63 -0.80 -11.95
C LEU A 451 0.71 -1.60 -10.64
N SER A 452 1.88 -2.13 -10.31
CA SER A 452 2.07 -2.93 -9.10
C SER A 452 1.86 -2.08 -7.85
N TYR A 453 1.25 -2.70 -6.84
CA TYR A 453 1.00 -2.10 -5.54
C TYR A 453 2.27 -1.50 -4.93
N ALA A 454 3.36 -2.28 -4.88
CA ALA A 454 4.61 -1.84 -4.26
C ALA A 454 5.47 -0.97 -5.19
N TRP A 455 5.41 -1.21 -6.50
CA TRP A 455 6.35 -0.62 -7.48
C TRP A 455 5.83 0.64 -8.17
N SER A 456 4.52 0.87 -8.21
CA SER A 456 3.94 2.06 -8.86
C SER A 456 4.50 3.41 -8.38
N PRO A 457 4.93 3.62 -7.11
CA PRO A 457 5.61 4.85 -6.70
C PRO A 457 6.90 5.15 -7.48
N TYR A 458 7.57 4.12 -8.00
CA TYR A 458 8.80 4.24 -8.80
C TYR A 458 8.55 4.34 -10.31
N ALA A 459 7.29 4.42 -10.76
CA ALA A 459 6.93 4.31 -12.18
C ALA A 459 7.64 5.31 -13.10
N GLU A 460 7.96 6.52 -12.61
CA GLU A 460 8.69 7.54 -13.39
C GLU A 460 10.16 7.21 -13.64
N THR A 461 10.71 6.33 -12.81
CA THR A 461 12.11 5.90 -12.93
C THR A 461 12.25 4.72 -13.89
N PHE A 462 11.14 4.07 -14.26
CA PHE A 462 11.18 2.88 -15.10
C PHE A 462 11.55 3.18 -16.55
N VAL A 463 12.48 2.38 -17.05
CA VAL A 463 12.80 2.24 -18.47
C VAL A 463 12.70 0.77 -18.85
N HIS A 464 12.46 0.48 -20.13
CA HIS A 464 12.45 -0.89 -20.66
C HIS A 464 13.39 -0.99 -21.86
#